data_AF-A0A8S1VQP6-F1
#
_entry.id   AF-A0A8S1VQP6-F1
#
_cell.length_a   1.000
_cell.length_b   1.000
_cell.length_c   1.000
_cell.angle_alpha   90.00
_cell.angle_beta   90.00
_cell.angle_gamma   90.00
#
_symmetry.space_group_name_H-M   'P 1'
#
loop_
_entity.id
_entity.type
_entity.pdbx_description
1 polymer ?
#
loop_
_entity_poly.entity_id
_entity_poly.type
_entity_poly.pdbx_seq_one_letter_code
_entity_poly.pdbx_strand_id
1 'polypeptide(L)'
;MMKKITKQSEKFNAHLKSQESEYDDIFQDQKTEQQHQPVIQKEQQRKTNIRIVFTRKPAQQQEQQIIPPQRISVAKRSWHKELDNLINPSEMKNGKFSQEEKESIMQIVRNYQVQNNLTDQQLKDYIELKTLGHSKIWLEITKFIPTRTVDSVYKLIRRSLDSKNRHGYWNKEEEAELLKCIQQYGRKWREISKHLNRTPDNIRNKYIQIGEHNHLFRNKSFWTIEEFLILMNSVHALSGYPILLPNYDQTLQQKLGEDFQNVKFRLNYRKMKADDKEIFELLKSIVNIPSKIGVTIKWTEISSEIKTKTKDDIRQMWYKLNGTLL
;
A
#
# COMPACT_ATOMS: atom_id res chain seq x y z
N MET A 1 16.09 30.53 5.18
CA MET A 1 15.09 29.43 5.17
C MET A 1 14.39 29.25 6.51
N MET A 2 15.11 29.15 7.64
CA MET A 2 14.51 28.94 8.98
C MET A 2 13.41 29.94 9.37
N LYS A 3 13.60 31.26 9.14
CA LYS A 3 12.62 32.30 9.53
C LYS A 3 11.27 32.25 8.79
N LYS A 4 11.21 31.62 7.61
CA LYS A 4 9.94 31.47 6.84
C LYS A 4 9.13 30.26 7.34
N ILE A 5 9.80 29.19 7.73
CA ILE A 5 9.20 28.00 8.37
C ILE A 5 8.54 28.40 9.71
N THR A 6 9.17 29.29 10.48
CA THR A 6 8.65 29.79 11.76
C THR A 6 7.38 30.62 11.61
N LYS A 7 7.27 31.47 10.59
CA LYS A 7 6.10 32.35 10.41
C LYS A 7 4.86 31.60 9.92
N GLN A 8 5.07 30.50 9.19
CA GLN A 8 4.01 29.60 8.75
C GLN A 8 3.54 28.68 9.87
N SER A 9 4.46 28.18 10.69
CA SER A 9 4.10 27.42 11.90
C SER A 9 3.33 28.31 12.89
N GLU A 10 3.67 29.59 13.04
CA GLU A 10 2.94 30.55 13.87
C GLU A 10 1.49 30.79 13.40
N LYS A 11 1.27 31.02 12.10
CA LYS A 11 -0.10 31.19 11.54
C LYS A 11 -0.93 29.91 11.67
N PHE A 12 -0.30 28.76 11.44
CA PHE A 12 -0.93 27.45 11.59
C PHE A 12 -1.27 27.16 13.06
N ASN A 13 -0.34 27.45 13.99
CA ASN A 13 -0.53 27.33 15.44
C ASN A 13 -1.65 28.24 15.97
N ALA A 14 -1.78 29.45 15.43
CA ALA A 14 -2.86 30.38 15.80
C ALA A 14 -4.25 29.86 15.38
N HIS A 15 -4.34 29.25 14.19
CA HIS A 15 -5.58 28.60 13.73
C HIS A 15 -5.93 27.38 14.59
N LEU A 16 -4.94 26.57 14.96
CA LEU A 16 -5.14 25.39 15.82
C LEU A 16 -5.53 25.73 17.26
N LYS A 17 -4.96 26.80 17.85
CA LYS A 17 -5.36 27.29 19.18
C LYS A 17 -6.84 27.71 19.24
N SER A 18 -7.40 28.20 18.14
CA SER A 18 -8.83 28.54 18.07
C SER A 18 -9.76 27.32 18.03
N GLN A 19 -9.22 26.13 17.74
CA GLN A 19 -9.98 24.87 17.71
C GLN A 19 -9.69 23.94 18.89
N GLU A 20 -8.71 24.27 19.74
CA GLU A 20 -8.35 23.45 20.91
C GLU A 20 -9.41 23.49 22.03
N SER A 21 -10.32 24.48 22.08
CA SER A 21 -11.31 24.64 23.17
C SER A 21 -12.57 23.78 23.05
N GLU A 22 -12.73 22.99 21.99
CA GLU A 22 -13.97 22.26 21.69
C GLU A 22 -13.88 20.74 21.96
N TYR A 23 -12.76 20.24 22.51
CA TYR A 23 -12.44 18.80 22.50
C TYR A 23 -11.93 18.19 23.82
N ASP A 24 -12.09 18.88 24.96
CA ASP A 24 -11.65 18.39 26.26
C ASP A 24 -12.59 17.35 26.92
N ASP A 25 -13.79 17.12 26.37
CA ASP A 25 -14.85 16.36 27.08
C ASP A 25 -14.86 14.83 26.89
N ILE A 26 -14.00 14.23 26.06
CA ILE A 26 -14.13 12.78 25.77
C ILE A 26 -13.43 11.89 26.82
N PHE A 27 -12.53 12.45 27.64
CA PHE A 27 -11.77 11.69 28.65
C PHE A 27 -12.28 11.86 30.10
N GLN A 28 -13.26 12.72 30.35
CA GLN A 28 -13.82 12.92 31.70
C GLN A 28 -14.83 11.81 32.08
N ASP A 29 -15.57 11.27 31.12
CA ASP A 29 -16.65 10.30 31.40
C ASP A 29 -16.17 8.91 31.84
N GLN A 30 -14.93 8.50 31.54
CA GLN A 30 -14.41 7.19 31.96
C GLN A 30 -13.87 7.15 33.39
N LYS A 31 -13.67 8.31 34.05
CA LYS A 31 -13.25 8.35 35.46
C LYS A 31 -14.43 8.19 36.42
N THR A 32 -15.64 8.53 35.99
CA THR A 32 -16.84 8.57 36.84
C THR A 32 -17.48 7.19 37.04
N GLU A 33 -17.29 6.25 36.11
CA GLU A 33 -17.89 4.90 36.19
C GLU A 33 -17.19 3.95 37.17
N GLN A 34 -15.99 4.27 37.69
CA GLN A 34 -15.26 3.37 38.60
C GLN A 34 -15.60 3.54 40.10
N GLN A 35 -16.59 4.36 40.48
CA GLN A 35 -16.94 4.60 41.89
C GLN A 35 -18.28 4.01 42.37
N HIS A 36 -18.97 3.18 41.60
CA HIS A 36 -20.17 2.49 42.09
C HIS A 36 -19.98 0.96 42.11
N GLN A 37 -19.62 0.45 43.29
CA GLN A 37 -19.80 -0.96 43.63
C GLN A 37 -21.29 -1.27 43.78
N PRO A 38 -21.82 -2.35 43.19
CA PRO A 38 -23.21 -2.74 43.43
C PRO A 38 -23.33 -3.51 44.74
N VAL A 39 -24.24 -3.04 45.60
CA VAL A 39 -24.75 -3.75 46.77
C VAL A 39 -25.63 -4.91 46.31
N ILE A 40 -25.28 -6.13 46.71
CA ILE A 40 -26.06 -7.36 46.43
C ILE A 40 -27.11 -7.51 47.53
N GLN A 41 -28.40 -7.51 47.16
CA GLN A 41 -29.49 -8.06 47.99
C GLN A 41 -30.01 -9.36 47.36
N LYS A 42 -30.11 -10.38 48.20
CA LYS A 42 -30.59 -11.73 47.89
C LYS A 42 -32.11 -11.77 47.94
N GLU A 43 -32.76 -12.48 47.02
CA GLU A 43 -34.02 -13.15 47.35
C GLU A 43 -34.29 -14.39 46.47
N GLN A 44 -35.12 -15.28 47.03
CA GLN A 44 -35.08 -16.73 46.88
C GLN A 44 -36.03 -17.30 45.81
N GLN A 45 -35.72 -18.54 45.41
CA GLN A 45 -36.42 -19.38 44.44
C GLN A 45 -37.86 -19.76 44.86
N ARG A 46 -38.74 -20.00 43.88
CA ARG A 46 -39.65 -21.17 43.85
C ARG A 46 -40.13 -21.49 42.42
N LYS A 47 -40.03 -22.77 42.06
CA LYS A 47 -40.53 -23.40 40.82
C LYS A 47 -42.00 -23.77 40.98
N THR A 48 -42.79 -23.72 39.90
CA THR A 48 -43.68 -24.83 39.47
C THR A 48 -44.27 -24.57 38.06
N ASN A 49 -44.33 -25.65 37.28
CA ASN A 49 -44.99 -25.75 35.97
C ASN A 49 -46.50 -25.95 36.14
N ILE A 50 -47.32 -25.16 35.45
CA ILE A 50 -48.70 -25.55 35.07
C ILE A 50 -48.97 -25.07 33.64
N ARG A 51 -49.31 -26.02 32.77
CA ARG A 51 -49.74 -25.83 31.38
C ARG A 51 -51.27 -25.92 31.36
N ILE A 52 -51.96 -24.82 31.06
CA ILE A 52 -53.38 -24.84 30.70
C ILE A 52 -53.55 -23.95 29.47
N VAL A 53 -54.01 -24.55 28.38
CA VAL A 53 -54.38 -23.90 27.13
C VAL A 53 -55.89 -23.64 27.18
N PHE A 54 -56.30 -22.39 27.03
CA PHE A 54 -57.64 -22.06 26.50
C PHE A 54 -57.53 -20.89 25.53
N THR A 55 -57.91 -21.19 24.29
CA THR A 55 -57.95 -20.34 23.10
C THR A 55 -59.10 -19.35 23.13
N ARG A 56 -58.88 -18.04 22.90
CA ARG A 56 -59.82 -17.13 22.19
C ARG A 56 -59.09 -15.91 21.56
N LYS A 57 -59.28 -15.77 20.24
CA LYS A 57 -59.15 -14.61 19.31
C LYS A 57 -57.96 -13.64 19.41
N PRO A 58 -57.23 -13.38 18.29
CA PRO A 58 -56.15 -12.38 18.27
C PRO A 58 -56.73 -10.96 18.28
N ALA A 59 -56.50 -10.23 19.36
CA ALA A 59 -56.62 -8.77 19.39
C ALA A 59 -55.28 -8.17 18.95
N GLN A 60 -55.37 -7.19 18.05
CA GLN A 60 -54.27 -6.51 17.37
C GLN A 60 -53.21 -6.01 18.36
N GLN A 61 -52.03 -6.63 18.35
CA GLN A 61 -50.84 -6.08 18.98
C GLN A 61 -50.17 -5.15 17.97
N GLN A 62 -49.97 -3.90 18.39
CA GLN A 62 -49.16 -2.93 17.69
C GLN A 62 -47.75 -3.51 17.52
N GLU A 63 -47.34 -3.76 16.29
CA GLU A 63 -45.94 -4.05 15.96
C GLU A 63 -45.08 -2.89 16.47
N GLN A 64 -44.20 -3.17 17.43
CA GLN A 64 -43.05 -2.32 17.66
C GLN A 64 -42.23 -2.34 16.37
N GLN A 65 -42.32 -1.26 15.60
CA GLN A 65 -41.48 -1.06 14.42
C GLN A 65 -40.02 -1.13 14.86
N ILE A 66 -39.36 -2.24 14.53
CA ILE A 66 -37.90 -2.31 14.51
C ILE A 66 -37.49 -1.35 13.39
N ILE A 67 -37.13 -0.12 13.77
CA ILE A 67 -36.57 0.86 12.84
C ILE A 67 -35.31 0.20 12.25
N PRO A 68 -35.24 -0.04 10.93
CA PRO A 68 -34.02 -0.54 10.31
C PRO A 68 -32.90 0.44 10.65
N PRO A 69 -31.67 -0.01 10.99
CA PRO A 69 -30.58 0.92 11.22
C PRO A 69 -30.41 1.73 9.93
N GLN A 70 -30.88 2.98 9.97
CA GLN A 70 -30.72 3.91 8.88
C GLN A 70 -29.22 3.99 8.63
N ARG A 71 -28.79 3.49 7.47
CA ARG A 71 -27.44 3.74 6.99
C ARG A 71 -27.34 5.25 6.84
N ILE A 72 -26.77 5.90 7.85
CA ILE A 72 -26.35 7.28 7.74
C ILE A 72 -25.39 7.30 6.56
N SER A 73 -25.80 7.92 5.46
CA SER A 73 -24.98 8.15 4.29
C SER A 73 -23.94 9.19 4.66
N VAL A 74 -22.87 8.75 5.34
CA VAL A 74 -21.76 9.63 5.66
C VAL A 74 -21.00 9.88 4.36
N ALA A 75 -21.28 11.00 3.71
CA ALA A 75 -20.35 11.62 2.78
C ALA A 75 -19.12 12.07 3.58
N LYS A 76 -18.31 11.10 4.00
CA LYS A 76 -17.17 11.22 4.90
C LYS A 76 -16.02 11.87 4.13
N ARG A 77 -15.91 13.20 4.14
CA ARG A 77 -14.63 13.83 3.79
C ARG A 77 -13.60 13.27 4.77
N SER A 78 -12.56 12.63 4.24
CA SER A 78 -11.49 12.04 5.05
C SER A 78 -10.77 13.19 5.74
N TRP A 79 -10.91 13.32 7.07
CA TRP A 79 -10.36 14.42 7.89
C TRP A 79 -8.93 14.84 7.57
N HIS A 80 -8.04 13.89 7.22
CA HIS A 80 -6.69 14.18 6.77
C HIS A 80 -6.65 15.21 5.63
N LYS A 81 -7.62 15.16 4.71
CA LYS A 81 -7.73 16.08 3.57
C LYS A 81 -8.02 17.51 4.00
N GLU A 82 -8.74 17.70 5.11
CA GLU A 82 -9.02 19.04 5.63
C GLU A 82 -7.75 19.67 6.19
N LEU A 83 -6.94 18.89 6.91
CA LEU A 83 -5.62 19.32 7.37
C LEU A 83 -4.62 19.47 6.20
N ASP A 84 -4.69 18.61 5.20
CA ASP A 84 -3.84 18.70 3.99
C ASP A 84 -4.10 19.99 3.21
N ASN A 85 -5.34 20.49 3.18
CA ASN A 85 -5.69 21.74 2.52
C ASN A 85 -5.07 22.98 3.18
N LEU A 86 -4.61 22.87 4.44
CA LEU A 86 -3.90 23.94 5.13
C LEU A 86 -2.42 24.03 4.71
N ILE A 87 -1.91 23.02 4.01
CA ILE A 87 -0.53 22.95 3.55
C ILE A 87 -0.41 23.67 2.21
N ASN A 88 0.61 24.53 2.09
CA ASN A 88 0.89 25.20 0.83
C ASN A 88 1.42 24.19 -0.21
N PRO A 89 0.75 24.01 -1.38
CA PRO A 89 1.17 23.04 -2.38
C PRO A 89 2.59 23.25 -2.91
N SER A 90 3.10 24.49 -2.93
CA SER A 90 4.45 24.79 -3.45
C SER A 90 5.58 24.35 -2.52
N GLU A 91 5.28 24.10 -1.25
CA GLU A 91 6.23 23.68 -0.21
C GLU A 91 6.08 22.19 0.15
N MET A 92 5.15 21.50 -0.51
CA MET A 92 4.83 20.09 -0.27
C MET A 92 5.91 19.17 -0.82
N LYS A 93 6.52 18.39 0.07
CA LYS A 93 7.47 17.33 -0.28
C LYS A 93 6.72 16.05 -0.61
N ASN A 94 6.97 15.53 -1.81
CA ASN A 94 6.49 14.21 -2.24
C ASN A 94 7.59 13.15 -2.14
N GLY A 95 7.22 11.88 -2.15
CA GLY A 95 8.19 10.76 -2.18
C GLY A 95 8.63 10.24 -0.79
N LYS A 96 9.83 9.68 -0.71
CA LYS A 96 10.32 8.98 0.49
C LYS A 96 10.55 9.96 1.64
N PHE A 97 10.20 9.55 2.86
CA PHE A 97 10.57 10.25 4.09
C PHE A 97 12.08 10.10 4.36
N SER A 98 12.74 11.20 4.72
CA SER A 98 14.12 11.19 5.22
C SER A 98 14.19 10.49 6.58
N GLN A 99 15.41 10.18 7.04
CA GLN A 99 15.58 9.51 8.33
C GLN A 99 15.20 10.45 9.48
N GLU A 100 15.60 11.73 9.36
CA GLU A 100 15.32 12.79 10.32
C GLU A 100 13.81 13.08 10.41
N GLU A 101 13.11 13.09 9.27
CA GLU A 101 11.64 13.20 9.24
C GLU A 101 10.98 12.06 10.03
N LYS A 102 11.43 10.82 9.80
CA LYS A 102 10.86 9.65 10.49
C LYS A 102 11.13 9.69 11.99
N GLU A 103 12.35 10.03 12.39
CA GLU A 103 12.72 10.12 13.80
C GLU A 103 11.91 11.19 14.52
N SER A 104 11.74 12.35 13.91
CA SER A 104 10.93 13.45 14.45
C SER A 104 9.47 13.02 14.64
N ILE A 105 8.86 12.37 13.62
CA ILE A 105 7.48 11.86 13.69
C ILE A 105 7.34 10.86 14.83
N MET A 106 8.22 9.87 14.87
CA MET A 106 8.14 8.82 15.89
C MET A 106 8.40 9.36 17.29
N GLN A 107 9.22 10.41 17.44
CA GLN A 107 9.42 11.06 18.74
C GLN A 107 8.14 11.76 19.23
N ILE A 108 7.42 12.46 18.35
CA ILE A 108 6.14 13.10 18.69
C ILE A 108 5.14 12.03 19.15
N VAL A 109 5.04 10.92 18.41
CA VAL A 109 4.16 9.81 18.75
C VAL A 109 4.50 9.20 20.13
N ARG A 110 5.79 9.01 20.42
CA ARG A 110 6.24 8.49 21.73
C ARG A 110 5.96 9.48 22.87
N ASN A 111 6.21 10.77 22.65
CA ASN A 111 5.92 11.80 23.65
C ASN A 111 4.44 11.81 23.99
N TYR A 112 3.57 11.75 22.97
CA TYR A 112 2.12 11.67 23.15
C TYR A 112 1.70 10.41 23.92
N GLN A 113 2.30 9.26 23.60
CA GLN A 113 2.06 7.99 24.29
C GLN A 113 2.37 8.10 25.79
N VAL A 114 3.53 8.66 26.15
CA VAL A 114 3.96 8.84 27.55
C VAL A 114 3.07 9.85 28.27
N GLN A 115 2.78 11.00 27.65
CA GLN A 115 1.95 12.05 28.26
C GLN A 115 0.53 11.59 28.58
N ASN A 116 -0.02 10.70 27.75
CA ASN A 116 -1.38 10.19 27.91
C ASN A 116 -1.42 8.78 28.54
N ASN A 117 -0.29 8.26 29.03
CA ASN A 117 -0.16 6.92 29.63
C ASN A 117 -0.78 5.80 28.79
N LEU A 118 -0.59 5.85 27.46
CA LEU A 118 -1.19 4.88 26.53
C LEU A 118 -0.30 3.64 26.38
N THR A 119 -0.91 2.46 26.47
CA THR A 119 -0.26 1.21 26.04
C THR A 119 -0.06 1.18 24.53
N ASP A 120 0.86 0.34 24.05
CA ASP A 120 1.08 0.15 22.61
C ASP A 120 -0.19 -0.24 21.84
N GLN A 121 -1.07 -1.03 22.47
CA GLN A 121 -2.33 -1.44 21.86
C GLN A 121 -3.31 -0.27 21.81
N GLN A 122 -3.47 0.48 22.91
CA GLN A 122 -4.31 1.67 22.94
C GLN A 122 -3.82 2.74 21.96
N LEU A 123 -2.51 2.94 21.82
CA LEU A 123 -1.93 3.84 20.83
C LEU A 123 -2.28 3.39 19.40
N LYS A 124 -2.18 2.10 19.10
CA LYS A 124 -2.57 1.57 17.78
C LYS A 124 -4.05 1.78 17.53
N ASP A 125 -4.92 1.42 18.47
CA ASP A 125 -6.35 1.59 18.35
C ASP A 125 -6.71 3.07 18.15
N TYR A 126 -6.05 3.96 18.90
CA TYR A 126 -6.17 5.42 18.77
C TYR A 126 -5.80 5.92 17.37
N ILE A 127 -4.68 5.44 16.81
CA ILE A 127 -4.27 5.77 15.44
C ILE A 127 -5.24 5.15 14.40
N GLU A 128 -5.78 3.95 14.65
CA GLU A 128 -6.69 3.27 13.71
C GLU A 128 -8.11 3.83 13.69
N LEU A 129 -8.54 4.53 14.74
CA LEU A 129 -9.85 5.15 14.87
C LEU A 129 -10.04 6.25 13.80
N LYS A 130 -10.69 5.87 12.69
CA LYS A 130 -11.03 6.75 11.56
C LYS A 130 -11.99 7.90 11.89
N THR A 131 -12.53 7.93 13.11
CA THR A 131 -13.57 8.87 13.56
C THR A 131 -13.02 10.12 14.23
N LEU A 132 -11.74 10.17 14.61
CA LEU A 132 -11.18 11.30 15.36
C LEU A 132 -10.24 12.13 14.49
N GLY A 133 -10.86 12.89 13.59
CA GLY A 133 -10.17 13.72 12.61
C GLY A 133 -9.37 14.91 13.15
N HIS A 134 -9.47 15.17 14.46
CA HIS A 134 -8.85 16.31 15.14
C HIS A 134 -8.15 15.89 16.42
N SER A 135 -7.68 14.65 16.48
CA SER A 135 -6.98 14.13 17.66
C SER A 135 -5.68 14.92 17.86
N LYS A 136 -5.41 15.43 19.08
CA LYS A 136 -4.32 16.39 19.41
C LYS A 136 -2.95 15.96 18.83
N ILE A 137 -2.67 14.66 18.77
CA ILE A 137 -1.43 14.12 18.16
C ILE A 137 -1.26 14.50 16.68
N TRP A 138 -2.32 14.52 15.86
CA TRP A 138 -2.22 14.86 14.44
C TRP A 138 -1.96 16.35 14.25
N LEU A 139 -2.54 17.18 15.12
CA LEU A 139 -2.24 18.60 15.16
C LEU A 139 -0.78 18.84 15.53
N GLU A 140 -0.27 18.16 16.56
CA GLU A 140 1.16 18.25 16.91
C GLU A 140 2.06 17.80 15.76
N ILE A 141 1.79 16.64 15.15
CA ILE A 141 2.56 16.13 14.01
C ILE A 141 2.58 17.14 12.85
N THR A 142 1.45 17.74 12.52
CA THR A 142 1.37 18.75 11.44
C THR A 142 2.13 20.03 11.75
N LYS A 143 2.17 20.46 13.02
CA LYS A 143 2.99 21.61 13.45
C LYS A 143 4.49 21.38 13.18
N PHE A 144 4.97 20.16 13.39
CA PHE A 144 6.38 19.81 13.20
C PHE A 144 6.74 19.44 11.76
N ILE A 145 5.78 18.97 10.96
CA ILE A 145 6.00 18.58 9.56
C ILE A 145 4.96 19.23 8.64
N PRO A 146 5.04 20.56 8.45
CA PRO A 146 4.11 21.29 7.60
C PRO A 146 4.33 21.03 6.10
N THR A 147 5.36 20.27 5.73
CA THR A 147 5.73 20.00 4.33
C THR A 147 5.25 18.65 3.81
N ARG A 148 4.54 17.85 4.63
CA ARG A 148 4.03 16.52 4.25
C ARG A 148 2.54 16.45 4.55
N THR A 149 1.80 15.75 3.71
CA THR A 149 0.37 15.49 3.97
C THR A 149 0.20 14.62 5.21
N VAL A 150 -0.84 14.87 5.98
CA VAL A 150 -1.22 14.09 7.15
C VAL A 150 -1.50 12.66 6.76
N ASP A 151 -2.11 12.42 5.59
CA ASP A 151 -2.32 11.07 5.06
C ASP A 151 -0.99 10.30 4.85
N SER A 152 0.05 10.98 4.36
CA SER A 152 1.36 10.35 4.19
C SER A 152 2.03 10.01 5.52
N VAL A 153 1.88 10.89 6.53
CA VAL A 153 2.41 10.68 7.88
C VAL A 153 1.62 9.61 8.63
N TYR A 154 0.30 9.60 8.49
CA TYR A 154 -0.58 8.55 9.00
C TYR A 154 -0.15 7.17 8.51
N LYS A 155 0.06 7.04 7.19
CA LYS A 155 0.56 5.81 6.58
C LYS A 155 1.94 5.43 7.09
N LEU A 156 2.82 6.39 7.40
CA LEU A 156 4.12 6.11 8.00
C LEU A 156 3.94 5.54 9.42
N ILE A 157 3.23 6.24 10.30
CA ILE A 157 3.03 5.85 11.70
C ILE A 157 2.36 4.49 11.78
N ARG A 158 1.27 4.28 11.03
CA ARG A 158 0.57 2.99 10.97
C ARG A 158 1.52 1.84 10.62
N ARG A 159 2.38 2.03 9.61
CA ARG A 159 3.37 1.02 9.21
C ARG A 159 4.47 0.83 10.26
N SER A 160 4.89 1.89 10.93
CA SER A 160 5.93 1.82 11.97
C SER A 160 5.45 1.12 13.24
N LEU A 161 4.17 1.28 13.60
CA LEU A 161 3.58 0.63 14.78
C LEU A 161 3.20 -0.84 14.53
N ASP A 162 2.95 -1.23 13.28
CA ASP A 162 2.64 -2.63 12.94
C ASP A 162 3.85 -3.53 13.21
N SER A 163 3.72 -4.44 14.19
CA SER A 163 4.77 -5.38 14.57
C SER A 163 5.15 -6.32 13.41
N LYS A 164 4.20 -6.63 12.52
CA LYS A 164 4.42 -7.48 11.34
C LYS A 164 5.29 -6.81 10.29
N ASN A 165 5.43 -5.48 10.34
CA ASN A 165 6.26 -4.74 9.39
C ASN A 165 7.76 -4.81 9.72
N ARG A 166 8.13 -5.34 10.90
CA ARG A 166 9.53 -5.52 11.34
C ARG A 166 10.17 -6.83 10.91
N HIS A 167 9.46 -7.67 10.14
CA HIS A 167 10.07 -8.90 9.63
C HIS A 167 11.08 -8.57 8.52
N GLY A 168 12.27 -9.18 8.62
CA GLY A 168 13.42 -8.95 7.75
C GLY A 168 13.25 -9.48 6.32
N TYR A 169 14.31 -10.00 5.72
CA TYR A 169 14.25 -10.57 4.37
C TYR A 169 13.28 -11.77 4.31
N TRP A 170 12.74 -12.05 3.13
CA TRP A 170 11.95 -13.26 2.89
C TRP A 170 12.89 -14.42 2.62
N ASN A 171 12.79 -15.50 3.38
CA ASN A 171 13.50 -16.74 3.09
C ASN A 171 12.69 -17.64 2.14
N LYS A 172 13.26 -18.78 1.73
CA LYS A 172 12.64 -19.68 0.74
C LYS A 172 11.43 -20.42 1.32
N GLU A 173 11.46 -20.68 2.62
CA GLU A 173 10.41 -21.35 3.36
C GLU A 173 9.17 -20.45 3.46
N GLU A 174 9.35 -19.17 3.79
CA GLU A 174 8.29 -18.15 3.80
C GLU A 174 7.73 -17.91 2.38
N GLU A 175 8.58 -17.92 1.35
CA GLU A 175 8.13 -17.86 -0.05
C GLU A 175 7.24 -19.06 -0.41
N ALA A 176 7.65 -20.27 -0.02
CA ALA A 176 6.87 -21.48 -0.25
C ALA A 176 5.54 -21.45 0.51
N GLU A 177 5.54 -21.00 1.76
CA GLU A 177 4.33 -20.87 2.58
C GLU A 177 3.38 -19.81 2.02
N LEU A 178 3.92 -18.71 1.51
CA LEU A 178 3.13 -17.71 0.77
C LEU A 178 2.42 -18.32 -0.43
N LEU A 179 3.12 -19.10 -1.25
CA LEU A 179 2.52 -19.72 -2.43
C LEU A 179 1.42 -20.73 -2.04
N LYS A 180 1.62 -21.53 -0.98
CA LYS A 180 0.58 -22.42 -0.44
C LYS A 180 -0.65 -21.64 0.03
N CYS A 181 -0.45 -20.57 0.81
CA CYS A 181 -1.56 -19.72 1.27
C CYS A 181 -2.32 -19.08 0.10
N ILE A 182 -1.63 -18.67 -0.97
CA ILE A 182 -2.27 -18.13 -2.17
C ILE A 182 -3.06 -19.19 -2.92
N GLN A 183 -2.55 -20.43 -2.99
CA GLN A 183 -3.29 -21.54 -3.59
C GLN A 183 -4.58 -21.82 -2.82
N GLN A 184 -4.55 -21.75 -1.48
CA GLN A 184 -5.71 -22.02 -0.63
C GLN A 184 -6.72 -20.86 -0.57
N TYR A 185 -6.24 -19.62 -0.40
CA TYR A 185 -7.10 -18.46 -0.10
C TYR A 185 -7.25 -17.48 -1.27
N GLY A 186 -6.51 -17.67 -2.36
CA GLY A 186 -6.41 -16.71 -3.47
C GLY A 186 -5.72 -15.41 -3.05
N ARG A 187 -6.08 -14.28 -3.68
CA ARG A 187 -5.49 -12.96 -3.41
C ARG A 187 -6.07 -12.27 -2.16
N LYS A 188 -6.45 -13.04 -1.13
CA LYS A 188 -7.00 -12.52 0.14
C LYS A 188 -5.87 -12.16 1.11
N TRP A 189 -5.16 -11.07 0.81
CA TRP A 189 -3.93 -10.68 1.55
C TRP A 189 -4.10 -10.54 3.07
N ARG A 190 -5.27 -10.07 3.52
CA ARG A 190 -5.58 -9.97 4.96
C ARG A 190 -5.71 -11.33 5.62
N GLU A 191 -6.23 -12.33 4.91
CA GLU A 191 -6.32 -13.70 5.42
C GLU A 191 -4.93 -14.32 5.49
N ILE A 192 -4.16 -14.20 4.41
CA ILE A 192 -2.77 -14.70 4.34
C ILE A 192 -1.88 -14.05 5.41
N SER A 193 -2.11 -12.78 5.73
CA SER A 193 -1.39 -12.04 6.79
C SER A 193 -1.56 -12.63 8.20
N LYS A 194 -2.64 -13.39 8.44
CA LYS A 194 -2.82 -14.12 9.70
C LYS A 194 -1.89 -15.32 9.80
N HIS A 195 -1.51 -15.91 8.66
CA HIS A 195 -0.62 -17.08 8.59
C HIS A 195 0.86 -16.70 8.52
N LEU A 196 1.22 -15.68 7.75
CA LEU A 196 2.64 -15.36 7.47
C LEU A 196 3.27 -14.36 8.44
N ASN A 197 2.56 -13.88 9.47
CA ASN A 197 3.01 -12.80 10.37
C ASN A 197 3.61 -11.56 9.66
N ARG A 198 3.18 -11.31 8.42
CA ARG A 198 3.63 -10.23 7.54
C ARG A 198 2.45 -9.34 7.18
N THR A 199 2.69 -8.05 6.91
CA THR A 199 1.59 -7.15 6.54
C THR A 199 0.98 -7.54 5.18
N PRO A 200 -0.32 -7.27 4.93
CA PRO A 200 -0.97 -7.57 3.66
C PRO A 200 -0.25 -6.94 2.46
N ASP A 201 0.27 -5.72 2.61
CA ASP A 201 1.03 -5.03 1.58
C ASP A 201 2.38 -5.71 1.31
N ASN A 202 3.08 -6.15 2.35
CA ASN A 202 4.35 -6.87 2.22
C ASN A 202 4.16 -8.19 1.45
N ILE A 203 3.10 -8.92 1.80
CA ILE A 203 2.70 -10.18 1.15
C ILE A 203 2.38 -9.96 -0.33
N ARG A 204 1.53 -8.98 -0.65
CA ARG A 204 1.18 -8.65 -2.04
C ARG A 204 2.42 -8.29 -2.84
N ASN A 205 3.26 -7.40 -2.30
CA ASN A 205 4.49 -6.97 -2.96
C ASN A 205 5.44 -8.14 -3.17
N LYS A 206 5.54 -9.05 -2.20
CA LYS A 206 6.35 -10.24 -2.32
C LYS A 206 5.84 -11.16 -3.43
N TYR A 207 4.54 -11.40 -3.51
CA TYR A 207 3.96 -12.24 -4.57
C TYR A 207 4.23 -11.67 -5.97
N ILE A 208 4.08 -10.35 -6.15
CA ILE A 208 4.48 -9.65 -7.38
C ILE A 208 5.97 -9.86 -7.65
N GLN A 209 6.80 -9.70 -6.61
CA GLN A 209 8.24 -9.92 -6.69
C GLN A 209 8.66 -11.37 -6.89
N ILE A 210 7.78 -12.36 -6.73
CA ILE A 210 8.05 -13.79 -7.01
C ILE A 210 7.62 -14.14 -8.44
N GLY A 211 6.60 -13.47 -9.00
CA GLY A 211 6.14 -13.66 -10.38
C GLY A 211 4.64 -13.87 -10.53
N GLU A 212 3.88 -13.61 -9.47
CA GLU A 212 2.44 -13.86 -9.44
C GLU A 212 2.08 -15.30 -9.87
N HIS A 213 1.20 -15.44 -10.87
CA HIS A 213 0.78 -16.73 -11.43
C HIS A 213 1.93 -17.42 -12.20
N ASN A 214 2.92 -16.65 -12.67
CA ASN A 214 4.08 -17.13 -13.43
C ASN A 214 5.30 -17.44 -12.55
N HIS A 215 5.13 -17.54 -11.23
CA HIS A 215 6.25 -17.76 -10.30
C HIS A 215 7.12 -18.99 -10.62
N LEU A 216 6.55 -20.02 -11.25
CA LEU A 216 7.28 -21.23 -11.67
C LEU A 216 8.28 -20.97 -12.80
N PHE A 217 7.98 -20.03 -13.69
CA PHE A 217 8.77 -19.76 -14.89
C PHE A 217 9.62 -18.50 -14.78
N ARG A 218 9.41 -17.70 -13.73
CA ARG A 218 10.00 -16.37 -13.65
C ARG A 218 11.51 -16.40 -13.58
N ASN A 219 12.14 -15.66 -14.50
CA ASN A 219 13.57 -15.41 -14.52
C ASN A 219 13.84 -13.91 -14.49
N LYS A 220 14.30 -13.42 -13.33
CA LYS A 220 14.66 -12.01 -13.13
C LYS A 220 16.08 -11.67 -13.57
N SER A 221 16.95 -12.68 -13.66
CA SER A 221 18.39 -12.48 -13.84
C SER A 221 18.76 -12.25 -15.30
N PHE A 222 18.16 -13.03 -16.19
CA PHE A 222 18.53 -13.06 -17.60
C PHE A 222 17.34 -12.82 -18.50
N TRP A 223 17.59 -12.07 -19.56
CA TRP A 223 16.78 -12.00 -20.76
C TRP A 223 17.37 -12.93 -21.81
N THR A 224 16.54 -13.53 -22.65
CA THR A 224 16.98 -14.11 -23.93
C THR A 224 16.70 -13.14 -25.07
N ILE A 225 17.37 -13.33 -26.21
CA ILE A 225 17.07 -12.54 -27.41
C ILE A 225 15.67 -12.87 -27.91
N GLU A 226 15.23 -14.12 -27.81
CA GLU A 226 13.84 -14.50 -28.12
C GLU A 226 12.83 -13.67 -27.30
N GLU A 227 12.98 -13.56 -25.98
CA GLU A 227 12.10 -12.76 -25.13
C GLU A 227 12.11 -11.27 -25.52
N PHE A 228 13.27 -10.74 -25.92
CA PHE A 228 13.39 -9.39 -26.44
C PHE A 228 12.64 -9.22 -27.77
N LEU A 229 12.77 -10.17 -28.70
CA LEU A 229 12.10 -10.12 -29.99
C LEU A 229 10.59 -10.24 -29.87
N ILE A 230 10.10 -11.14 -28.98
CA ILE A 230 8.67 -11.21 -28.65
C ILE A 230 8.19 -9.83 -28.20
N LEU A 231 8.88 -9.18 -27.26
CA LEU A 231 8.51 -7.84 -26.82
C LEU A 231 8.44 -6.83 -27.97
N MET A 232 9.45 -6.77 -28.84
CA MET A 232 9.45 -5.82 -29.96
C MET A 232 8.29 -6.09 -30.93
N ASN A 233 8.02 -7.37 -31.22
CA ASN A 233 6.93 -7.80 -32.09
C ASN A 233 5.54 -7.50 -31.48
N SER A 234 5.34 -7.73 -30.18
CA SER A 234 4.05 -7.40 -29.55
C SER A 234 3.82 -5.88 -29.53
N VAL A 235 4.86 -5.07 -29.31
CA VAL A 235 4.73 -3.60 -29.39
C VAL A 235 4.46 -3.15 -30.83
N HIS A 236 5.11 -3.76 -31.82
CA HIS A 236 4.80 -3.52 -33.24
C HIS A 236 3.32 -3.81 -33.54
N ALA A 237 2.83 -4.99 -33.15
CA ALA A 237 1.45 -5.39 -33.38
C ALA A 237 0.42 -4.45 -32.73
N LEU A 238 0.70 -3.97 -31.51
CA LEU A 238 -0.20 -3.06 -30.79
C LEU A 238 -0.15 -1.61 -31.30
N SER A 239 1.00 -1.16 -31.81
CA SER A 239 1.21 0.24 -32.19
C SER A 239 1.11 0.49 -33.69
N GLY A 240 1.26 -0.53 -34.52
CA GLY A 240 1.39 -0.42 -35.97
C GLY A 240 2.74 0.12 -36.44
N TYR A 241 3.66 0.47 -35.53
CA TYR A 241 4.98 1.00 -35.87
C TYR A 241 6.01 -0.12 -36.01
N PRO A 242 6.80 -0.17 -37.09
CA PRO A 242 7.87 -1.16 -37.25
C PRO A 242 9.00 -0.87 -36.26
N ILE A 243 9.02 -1.60 -35.14
CA ILE A 243 10.00 -1.41 -34.07
C ILE A 243 11.34 -2.04 -34.45
N LEU A 244 11.35 -3.23 -35.04
CA LEU A 244 12.58 -3.88 -35.52
C LEU A 244 12.94 -3.36 -36.91
N LEU A 245 14.22 -3.11 -37.14
CA LEU A 245 14.72 -2.74 -38.47
C LEU A 245 14.62 -3.90 -39.46
N PRO A 246 14.47 -3.62 -40.77
CA PRO A 246 14.58 -4.66 -41.79
C PRO A 246 15.91 -5.41 -41.67
N ASN A 247 15.91 -6.74 -41.87
CA ASN A 247 17.10 -7.60 -41.80
C ASN A 247 17.78 -7.65 -40.41
N TYR A 248 17.05 -7.36 -39.32
CA TYR A 248 17.58 -7.50 -37.96
C TYR A 248 18.07 -8.93 -37.67
N ASP A 249 17.40 -9.93 -38.26
CA ASP A 249 17.69 -11.35 -38.14
C ASP A 249 19.07 -11.69 -38.73
N GLN A 250 19.38 -11.20 -39.93
CA GLN A 250 20.70 -11.36 -40.54
C GLN A 250 21.79 -10.71 -39.68
N THR A 251 21.51 -9.54 -39.11
CA THR A 251 22.45 -8.83 -38.23
C THR A 251 22.73 -9.64 -36.96
N LEU A 252 21.70 -10.22 -36.34
CA LEU A 252 21.84 -11.08 -35.16
C LEU A 252 22.57 -12.38 -35.49
N GLN A 253 22.24 -13.04 -36.60
CA GLN A 253 22.91 -14.26 -37.05
C GLN A 253 24.41 -14.04 -37.28
N GLN A 254 24.78 -12.96 -37.97
CA GLN A 254 26.19 -12.64 -38.23
C GLN A 254 26.99 -12.35 -36.96
N LYS A 255 26.37 -11.74 -35.95
CA LYS A 255 27.06 -11.31 -34.72
C LYS A 255 27.05 -12.37 -33.62
N LEU A 256 26.02 -13.20 -33.53
CA LEU A 256 25.77 -14.11 -32.42
C LEU A 256 25.63 -15.58 -32.84
N GLY A 257 25.65 -15.87 -34.14
CA GLY A 257 25.47 -17.20 -34.71
C GLY A 257 24.00 -17.59 -34.93
N GLU A 258 23.78 -18.79 -35.46
CA GLU A 258 22.45 -19.29 -35.83
C GLU A 258 21.50 -19.43 -34.63
N ASP A 259 22.03 -19.78 -33.45
CA ASP A 259 21.24 -19.96 -32.21
C ASP A 259 21.14 -18.68 -31.36
N PHE A 260 21.15 -17.51 -31.99
CA PHE A 260 21.13 -16.23 -31.28
C PHE A 260 19.92 -16.09 -30.35
N GLN A 261 18.79 -16.73 -30.66
CA GLN A 261 17.55 -16.64 -29.89
C GLN A 261 17.73 -17.04 -28.42
N ASN A 262 18.58 -18.05 -28.16
CA ASN A 262 18.86 -18.59 -26.83
C ASN A 262 19.95 -17.84 -26.08
N VAL A 263 20.62 -16.87 -26.71
CA VAL A 263 21.67 -16.06 -26.09
C VAL A 263 21.07 -15.26 -24.93
N LYS A 264 21.70 -15.40 -23.76
CA LYS A 264 21.25 -14.79 -22.51
C LYS A 264 22.07 -13.54 -22.20
N PHE A 265 21.39 -12.49 -21.74
CA PHE A 265 22.04 -11.27 -21.27
C PHE A 265 21.34 -10.70 -20.04
N ARG A 266 22.08 -9.91 -19.25
CA ARG A 266 21.55 -9.23 -18.06
C ARG A 266 21.18 -7.78 -18.39
N LEU A 267 19.98 -7.38 -18.00
CA LEU A 267 19.52 -5.98 -18.15
C LEU A 267 19.90 -5.09 -16.94
N ASN A 268 20.23 -5.69 -15.80
CA ASN A 268 20.57 -4.95 -14.59
C ASN A 268 22.00 -4.41 -14.69
N TYR A 269 22.16 -3.10 -14.93
CA TYR A 269 23.47 -2.43 -15.07
C TYR A 269 24.47 -2.75 -13.95
N ARG A 270 24.02 -2.94 -12.71
CA ARG A 270 24.93 -3.27 -11.59
C ARG A 270 25.51 -4.68 -11.66
N LYS A 271 24.88 -5.56 -12.44
CA LYS A 271 25.28 -6.96 -12.63
C LYS A 271 25.72 -7.26 -14.07
N MET A 272 25.68 -6.26 -14.94
CA MET A 272 25.93 -6.38 -16.37
C MET A 272 27.42 -6.57 -16.60
N LYS A 273 27.80 -7.62 -17.32
CA LYS A 273 29.17 -7.87 -17.77
C LYS A 273 29.44 -7.13 -19.09
N ALA A 274 30.70 -7.16 -19.55
CA ALA A 274 31.09 -6.59 -20.84
C ALA A 274 30.25 -7.18 -22.00
N ASP A 275 30.17 -8.51 -22.08
CA ASP A 275 29.40 -9.21 -23.10
C ASP A 275 27.90 -8.86 -23.04
N ASP A 276 27.34 -8.72 -21.83
CA ASP A 276 25.94 -8.31 -21.65
C ASP A 276 25.73 -6.91 -22.27
N LYS A 277 26.69 -6.00 -22.09
CA LYS A 277 26.66 -4.63 -22.63
C LYS A 277 26.77 -4.62 -24.14
N GLU A 278 27.66 -5.43 -24.70
CA GLU A 278 27.80 -5.59 -26.16
C GLU A 278 26.51 -6.12 -26.80
N ILE A 279 25.92 -7.15 -26.20
CA ILE A 279 24.60 -7.68 -26.63
C ILE A 279 23.55 -6.57 -26.56
N PHE A 280 23.49 -5.81 -25.46
CA PHE A 280 22.48 -4.77 -25.32
C PHE A 280 22.64 -3.60 -26.31
N GLU A 281 23.88 -3.19 -26.61
CA GLU A 281 24.14 -2.17 -27.63
C GLU A 281 23.84 -2.69 -29.04
N LEU A 282 24.09 -3.97 -29.33
CA LEU A 282 23.64 -4.63 -30.56
C LEU A 282 22.11 -4.63 -30.66
N LEU A 283 21.40 -4.97 -29.57
CA LEU A 283 19.94 -4.97 -29.55
C LEU A 283 19.35 -3.56 -29.74
N LYS A 284 20.03 -2.53 -29.24
CA LYS A 284 19.66 -1.13 -29.51
C LYS A 284 19.84 -0.73 -30.97
N SER A 285 20.88 -1.22 -31.65
CA SER A 285 21.15 -0.83 -33.03
C SER A 285 20.15 -1.42 -34.03
N ILE A 286 19.45 -2.49 -33.65
CA ILE A 286 18.44 -3.16 -34.50
C ILE A 286 17.00 -2.69 -34.24
N VAL A 287 16.79 -1.73 -33.34
CA VAL A 287 15.46 -1.17 -33.05
C VAL A 287 15.34 0.30 -33.48
N ASN A 288 14.15 0.67 -33.94
CA ASN A 288 13.75 2.03 -34.25
C ASN A 288 12.54 2.40 -33.41
N ILE A 289 12.78 3.06 -32.27
CA ILE A 289 11.72 3.43 -31.32
C ILE A 289 11.28 4.88 -31.59
N PRO A 290 9.99 5.12 -31.91
CA PRO A 290 9.51 6.48 -32.13
C PRO A 290 9.43 7.25 -30.81
N SER A 291 9.66 8.57 -30.87
CA SER A 291 9.64 9.47 -29.69
C SER A 291 8.29 9.51 -28.97
N LYS A 292 7.19 9.26 -29.69
CA LYS A 292 5.85 9.07 -29.14
C LYS A 292 5.15 7.92 -29.84
N ILE A 293 4.88 6.86 -29.08
CA ILE A 293 3.93 5.83 -29.48
C ILE A 293 2.55 6.37 -29.11
N GLY A 294 1.77 6.80 -30.11
CA GLY A 294 0.43 7.39 -29.92
C GLY A 294 -0.63 6.44 -29.33
N VAL A 295 -0.22 5.29 -28.79
CA VAL A 295 -1.07 4.27 -28.17
C VAL A 295 -0.57 3.95 -26.77
N THR A 296 -1.51 3.63 -25.88
CA THR A 296 -1.18 3.16 -24.53
C THR A 296 -0.80 1.68 -24.59
N ILE A 297 0.48 1.36 -24.39
CA ILE A 297 0.96 -0.03 -24.40
C ILE A 297 0.45 -0.78 -23.17
N LYS A 298 -0.31 -1.86 -23.41
CA LYS A 298 -0.82 -2.73 -22.35
C LYS A 298 0.20 -3.81 -21.97
N TRP A 299 1.15 -3.47 -21.10
CA TRP A 299 2.22 -4.37 -20.64
C TRP A 299 1.74 -5.72 -20.06
N THR A 300 0.51 -5.77 -19.54
CA THR A 300 -0.09 -7.00 -19.01
C THR A 300 -0.39 -8.02 -20.11
N GLU A 301 -0.76 -7.57 -21.32
CA GLU A 301 -1.03 -8.46 -22.45
C GLU A 301 0.30 -9.06 -22.95
N ILE A 302 1.33 -8.23 -23.13
CA ILE A 302 2.68 -8.71 -23.55
C ILE A 302 3.30 -9.66 -22.50
N SER A 303 3.08 -9.39 -21.21
CA SER A 303 3.57 -10.27 -20.13
C SER A 303 2.94 -11.67 -20.14
N SER A 304 1.83 -11.87 -20.83
CA SER A 304 1.22 -13.19 -20.99
C SER A 304 1.95 -14.04 -22.04
N GLU A 305 2.60 -13.40 -23.01
CA GLU A 305 3.41 -14.06 -24.05
C GLU A 305 4.81 -14.42 -23.49
N ILE A 306 5.39 -13.54 -22.67
CA ILE A 306 6.72 -13.75 -22.07
C ILE A 306 6.58 -14.24 -20.61
N LYS A 307 6.27 -15.52 -20.43
CA LYS A 307 5.98 -16.12 -19.10
C LYS A 307 7.10 -15.94 -18.07
N THR A 308 8.34 -15.84 -18.51
CA THR A 308 9.52 -15.68 -17.64
C THR A 308 9.68 -14.26 -17.10
N LYS A 309 8.98 -13.26 -17.67
CA LYS A 309 9.11 -11.84 -17.34
C LYS A 309 7.79 -11.28 -16.84
N THR A 310 7.86 -10.40 -15.85
CA THR A 310 6.68 -9.66 -15.41
C THR A 310 6.44 -8.44 -16.28
N LYS A 311 5.22 -7.89 -16.24
CA LYS A 311 4.91 -6.57 -16.85
C LYS A 311 5.92 -5.48 -16.48
N ASP A 312 6.46 -5.50 -15.26
CA ASP A 312 7.43 -4.51 -14.80
C ASP A 312 8.84 -4.76 -15.36
N ASP A 313 9.21 -6.02 -15.58
CA ASP A 313 10.48 -6.36 -16.24
C ASP A 313 10.42 -5.93 -17.72
N ILE A 314 9.31 -6.23 -18.39
CA ILE A 314 9.05 -5.84 -19.78
C ILE A 314 9.08 -4.32 -19.95
N ARG A 315 8.35 -3.61 -19.08
CA ARG A 315 8.34 -2.14 -19.08
C ARG A 315 9.73 -1.55 -18.81
N GLN A 316 10.54 -2.17 -17.95
CA GLN A 316 11.92 -1.74 -17.69
C GLN A 316 12.83 -1.95 -18.92
N MET A 317 12.70 -3.07 -19.63
CA MET A 317 13.40 -3.29 -20.89
C MET A 317 13.09 -2.17 -21.88
N TRP A 318 11.81 -1.91 -22.11
CA TRP A 318 11.33 -0.86 -23.01
C TRP A 318 11.92 0.52 -22.67
N TYR A 319 11.83 0.93 -21.40
CA TYR A 319 12.33 2.25 -20.99
C TYR A 319 13.85 2.41 -21.10
N LYS A 320 14.61 1.33 -20.94
CA LYS A 320 16.07 1.35 -21.14
C LYS A 320 16.45 1.52 -22.61
N LEU A 321 15.67 0.95 -23.52
CA LEU A 321 15.87 1.14 -24.96
C LEU A 321 15.52 2.56 -25.38
N ASN A 322 14.41 3.10 -24.87
CA ASN A 322 13.93 4.45 -25.21
C ASN A 322 14.65 5.59 -24.46
N GLY A 323 15.75 5.30 -23.73
CA GLY A 323 16.52 6.29 -22.98
C GLY A 323 15.75 7.04 -21.89
N THR A 324 14.56 6.56 -21.50
CA THR A 324 13.65 7.26 -20.56
C THR A 324 14.00 7.00 -19.09
N LEU A 325 15.00 6.16 -18.83
CA LEU A 325 15.56 5.91 -17.50
C LEU A 325 17.09 6.07 -17.56
N LEU A 326 17.55 7.31 -17.34
CA LEU A 326 18.90 7.62 -16.85
C LEU A 326 18.86 7.77 -15.33
#